data_AF-A0A2D6R6I5-F1
#
_entry.id   AF-A0A2D6R6I5-F1
#
_cell.length_a   1.000
_cell.length_b   1.000
_cell.length_c   1.000
_cell.angle_alpha   90.00
_cell.angle_beta   90.00
_cell.angle_gamma   90.00
#
_symmetry.space_group_name_H-M   'P 1'
#
loop_
_entity.id
_entity.type
_entity.pdbx_description
1 polymer ?
#
loop_
_entity_poly.entity_id
_entity_poly.type
_entity_poly.pdbx_seq_one_letter_code
_entity_poly.pdbx_strand_id
1 'polypeptide(L)'
;MVDAHQDLIQKYKERIEKEFGQASPTETKVSSREYTEFKQELYPTHFSLYEKACNFSENLLKLKVDGKSAAKYQKFIDLCHLNVTPSGVVSLSIILPLTIMIVGALVSFAIFQLLFFVVFFLFAGLLMIPALQKTPEFMANSWRMKASNQMVQSIFYLVTYMRHTSNLERAIQFAADHLETPLNLDFRKILWDVETQKFSTIRDAANAYLEKWSEWEKDFVESFHLVESSLFESVEERRLALLDKSLDVILNGTYENMLHYAHGLKAPMTMLHMLGIILPILGLVILPLVVSFLGSGDPFTTTIYISMLYNVSLPVGVYYLGRTILSKRPGGYGAADISKKAGVKEARNVAIPLSKAFVIRVNPLYFSIMIVIVTIIIGLSPLLFHTFDPNFDIPFGENAAFLDYICPPCAEGAAAGTCGEGCSPDSQVGPYGIGASMLSLLLIAGIGASIGVYYRLRSKNVVKIRNRTKELEDEFSSALFQLGNRLGDGLPAEIAFSKVAATMRGSTSGDFFNVAEKNITKLGMGLEQSLFDPKVGAVRSFPSKVIES
;
A
#
# COMPACT_ATOMS: atom_id res chain seq x y z
N MET A 1 65.16 -31.35 -11.66
CA MET A 1 64.77 -30.61 -10.42
C MET A 1 63.31 -30.16 -10.43
N VAL A 2 62.71 -29.86 -11.59
CA VAL A 2 61.29 -29.47 -11.69
C VAL A 2 60.34 -30.66 -11.43
N ASP A 3 60.66 -31.84 -11.97
CA ASP A 3 59.80 -33.04 -11.80
C ASP A 3 59.74 -33.54 -10.36
N ALA A 4 60.87 -33.54 -9.65
CA ALA A 4 60.92 -33.94 -8.23
C ALA A 4 60.08 -33.01 -7.33
N HIS A 5 59.92 -31.75 -7.72
CA HIS A 5 59.13 -30.77 -6.97
C HIS A 5 57.62 -30.94 -7.24
N GLN A 6 57.25 -31.33 -8.46
CA GLN A 6 55.87 -31.66 -8.80
C GLN A 6 55.40 -32.95 -8.12
N ASP A 7 56.26 -33.98 -8.09
CA ASP A 7 55.97 -35.23 -7.37
C ASP A 7 55.81 -35.01 -5.86
N LEU A 8 56.62 -34.11 -5.27
CA LEU A 8 56.47 -33.75 -3.86
C LEU A 8 55.11 -33.10 -3.59
N ILE A 9 54.72 -32.13 -4.44
CA ILE A 9 53.45 -31.41 -4.31
C ILE A 9 52.26 -32.37 -4.46
N GLN A 10 52.32 -33.31 -5.40
CA GLN A 10 51.27 -34.30 -5.61
C GLN A 10 51.13 -35.23 -4.39
N LYS A 11 52.26 -35.69 -3.85
CA LYS A 11 52.29 -36.54 -2.66
C LYS A 11 51.75 -35.84 -1.40
N TYR A 12 52.01 -34.53 -1.25
CA TYR A 12 51.43 -33.75 -0.16
C TYR A 12 49.94 -33.46 -0.37
N LYS A 13 49.49 -33.22 -1.61
CA LYS A 13 48.05 -33.08 -1.93
C LYS A 13 47.27 -34.35 -1.61
N GLU A 14 47.75 -35.51 -2.03
CA GLU A 14 47.12 -36.79 -1.73
C GLU A 14 47.09 -37.10 -0.23
N ARG A 15 48.12 -36.68 0.51
CA ARG A 15 48.17 -36.82 1.98
C ARG A 15 47.16 -35.91 2.68
N ILE A 16 47.02 -34.67 2.21
CA ILE A 16 46.02 -33.72 2.71
C ILE A 16 44.60 -34.20 2.40
N GLU A 17 44.35 -34.74 1.20
CA GLU A 17 43.06 -35.33 0.84
C GLU A 17 42.70 -36.55 1.69
N LYS A 18 43.70 -37.37 2.05
CA LYS A 18 43.52 -38.53 2.95
C LYS A 18 43.23 -38.15 4.40
N GLU A 19 43.87 -37.11 4.91
CA GLU A 19 43.72 -36.68 6.32
C GLU A 19 42.49 -35.78 6.55
N PHE A 20 42.06 -35.00 5.54
CA PHE A 20 41.01 -33.99 5.70
C PHE A 20 39.75 -34.20 4.84
N GLY A 21 39.75 -35.15 3.90
CA GLY A 21 38.65 -35.38 2.96
C GLY A 21 38.45 -34.22 1.97
N GLN A 22 37.67 -34.44 0.91
CA GLN A 22 37.26 -33.37 -0.03
C GLN A 22 36.24 -32.44 0.63
N ALA A 23 36.68 -31.60 1.56
CA ALA A 23 35.90 -30.45 1.97
C ALA A 23 35.97 -29.43 0.82
N SER A 24 34.92 -29.37 -0.01
CA SER A 24 34.65 -28.16 -0.79
C SER A 24 34.74 -26.97 0.16
N PRO A 25 35.36 -25.84 -0.24
CA PRO A 25 35.36 -24.65 0.59
C PRO A 25 33.90 -24.22 0.72
N THR A 26 33.31 -24.60 1.85
CA THR A 26 32.04 -24.03 2.26
C THR A 26 32.43 -22.60 2.58
N GLU A 27 32.06 -21.65 1.72
CA GLU A 27 32.19 -20.24 1.99
C GLU A 27 31.50 -19.96 3.33
N THR A 28 32.24 -20.03 4.43
CA THR A 28 31.82 -19.45 5.68
C THR A 28 31.80 -17.96 5.42
N LYS A 29 30.64 -17.46 4.99
CA LYS A 29 30.31 -16.05 4.93
C LYS A 29 30.39 -15.52 6.35
N VAL A 30 31.59 -15.09 6.74
CA VAL A 30 31.79 -14.22 7.91
C VAL A 30 31.26 -12.85 7.50
N SER A 31 29.93 -12.72 7.46
CA SER A 31 29.32 -11.41 7.44
C SER A 31 29.40 -10.85 8.86
N SER A 32 29.93 -9.64 9.01
CA SER A 32 29.79 -8.90 10.27
C SER A 32 28.30 -8.81 10.62
N ARG A 33 27.99 -8.80 11.92
CA ARG A 33 26.62 -8.64 12.40
C ARG A 33 25.98 -7.37 11.81
N GLU A 34 26.76 -6.30 11.70
CA GLU A 34 26.37 -5.05 11.05
C GLU A 34 26.03 -5.24 9.57
N TYR A 35 26.80 -6.04 8.80
CA TYR A 35 26.44 -6.35 7.41
C TYR A 35 25.12 -7.14 7.32
N THR A 36 24.87 -8.08 8.24
CA THR A 36 23.61 -8.83 8.26
C THR A 36 22.43 -7.97 8.66
N GLU A 37 22.59 -7.08 9.65
CA GLU A 37 21.57 -6.13 10.08
C GLU A 37 21.29 -5.10 8.97
N PHE A 38 22.32 -4.51 8.38
CA PHE A 38 22.21 -3.60 7.24
C PHE A 38 21.55 -4.26 6.02
N LYS A 39 21.90 -5.52 5.72
CA LYS A 39 21.24 -6.29 4.66
C LYS A 39 19.77 -6.57 5.00
N GLN A 40 19.42 -6.85 6.26
CA GLN A 40 18.02 -7.03 6.64
C GLN A 40 17.24 -5.70 6.56
N GLU A 41 17.87 -4.57 6.86
CA GLU A 41 17.28 -3.24 6.73
C GLU A 41 17.12 -2.79 5.27
N LEU A 42 18.11 -3.07 4.41
CA LEU A 42 18.08 -2.75 2.97
C LEU A 42 17.05 -3.57 2.18
N TYR A 43 16.82 -4.81 2.61
CA TYR A 43 15.90 -5.75 1.97
C TYR A 43 14.70 -6.04 2.89
N PRO A 44 13.87 -5.05 3.24
CA PRO A 44 12.71 -5.31 4.07
C PRO A 44 11.76 -6.22 3.29
N THR A 45 11.30 -7.30 3.92
CA THR A 45 10.48 -8.37 3.30
C THR A 45 9.03 -7.91 3.01
N HIS A 46 8.83 -6.70 2.49
CA HIS A 46 7.52 -6.13 2.23
C HIS A 46 6.80 -6.79 1.04
N PHE A 47 7.54 -7.46 0.15
CA PHE A 47 6.99 -8.09 -1.06
C PHE A 47 7.03 -9.61 -1.06
N SER A 48 7.14 -10.22 0.12
CA SER A 48 7.39 -11.67 0.27
C SER A 48 6.40 -12.58 -0.44
N LEU A 49 5.12 -12.18 -0.59
CA LEU A 49 4.12 -13.00 -1.28
C LEU A 49 4.36 -13.03 -2.80
N TYR A 50 4.67 -11.88 -3.39
CA TYR A 50 4.99 -11.78 -4.81
C TYR A 50 6.31 -12.48 -5.12
N GLU A 51 7.33 -12.27 -4.29
CA GLU A 51 8.63 -12.93 -4.43
C GLU A 51 8.51 -14.45 -4.36
N LYS A 52 7.76 -14.98 -3.38
CA LYS A 52 7.47 -16.41 -3.27
C LYS A 52 6.72 -16.94 -4.49
N ALA A 53 5.74 -16.20 -4.99
CA ALA A 53 4.98 -16.59 -6.18
C ALA A 53 5.87 -16.64 -7.43
N CYS A 54 6.72 -15.64 -7.65
CA CYS A 54 7.66 -15.62 -8.77
C CYS A 54 8.68 -16.76 -8.68
N ASN A 55 9.27 -17.00 -7.51
CA ASN A 55 10.24 -18.06 -7.32
C ASN A 55 9.60 -19.45 -7.46
N PHE A 56 8.37 -19.63 -7.00
CA PHE A 56 7.59 -20.85 -7.24
C PHE A 56 7.29 -21.05 -8.74
N SER A 57 6.87 -19.99 -9.44
CA SER A 57 6.62 -20.05 -10.88
C SER A 57 7.88 -20.31 -11.71
N GLU A 58 9.04 -19.77 -11.28
CA GLU A 58 10.34 -20.05 -11.91
C GLU A 58 10.73 -21.52 -11.79
N ASN A 59 10.49 -22.13 -10.62
CA ASN A 59 10.77 -23.55 -10.39
C ASN A 59 9.87 -24.46 -11.24
N LEU A 60 8.65 -24.03 -11.54
CA LEU A 60 7.71 -24.80 -12.36
C LEU A 60 8.02 -24.70 -13.86
N LEU A 61 8.40 -23.51 -14.35
CA LEU A 61 8.65 -23.27 -15.77
C LEU A 61 9.76 -22.21 -15.94
N LYS A 62 10.94 -22.62 -16.42
CA LYS A 62 12.03 -21.69 -16.73
C LYS A 62 11.88 -21.14 -18.14
N LEU A 63 11.31 -19.94 -18.26
CA LEU A 63 11.17 -19.26 -19.55
C LEU A 63 12.39 -18.40 -19.85
N LYS A 64 12.98 -18.59 -21.03
CA LYS A 64 14.05 -17.73 -21.51
C LYS A 64 13.47 -16.40 -21.98
N VAL A 65 13.87 -15.32 -21.34
CA VAL A 65 13.41 -13.95 -21.67
C VAL A 65 14.35 -13.34 -22.71
N ASP A 66 13.79 -12.61 -23.67
CA ASP A 66 14.56 -11.83 -24.65
C ASP A 66 15.46 -10.79 -23.94
N GLY A 67 16.68 -10.59 -24.45
CA GLY A 67 17.74 -9.83 -23.76
C GLY A 67 17.36 -8.37 -23.46
N LYS A 68 16.59 -7.72 -24.34
CA LYS A 68 16.12 -6.34 -24.13
C LYS A 68 15.06 -6.24 -23.03
N SER A 69 14.13 -7.20 -23.00
CA SER A 69 13.09 -7.26 -21.97
C SER A 69 13.68 -7.67 -20.61
N ALA A 70 14.65 -8.58 -20.61
CA ALA A 70 15.38 -8.99 -19.41
C ALA A 70 16.12 -7.81 -18.76
N ALA A 71 16.82 -6.98 -19.55
CA ALA A 71 17.48 -5.78 -19.04
C ALA A 71 16.48 -4.77 -18.45
N LYS A 72 15.32 -4.58 -19.10
CA LYS A 72 14.25 -3.70 -18.59
C LYS A 72 13.71 -4.20 -17.25
N TYR A 73 13.42 -5.50 -17.13
CA TYR A 73 12.95 -6.08 -15.88
C TYR A 73 14.01 -6.03 -14.79
N GLN A 74 15.29 -6.28 -15.12
CA GLN A 74 16.38 -6.18 -14.17
C GLN A 74 16.50 -4.76 -13.58
N LYS A 75 16.41 -3.70 -14.41
CA LYS A 75 16.39 -2.30 -13.94
C LYS A 75 15.28 -2.06 -12.90
N PHE A 76 14.09 -2.63 -13.09
CA PHE A 76 12.98 -2.48 -12.14
C PHE A 76 13.13 -3.33 -10.88
N ILE A 77 13.67 -4.55 -11.01
CA ILE A 77 13.94 -5.45 -9.90
C ILE A 77 14.99 -4.83 -8.97
N ASP A 78 16.07 -4.29 -9.53
CA ASP A 78 17.15 -3.64 -8.79
C ASP A 78 16.66 -2.38 -8.06
N LEU A 79 15.78 -1.59 -8.70
CA LEU A 79 15.19 -0.40 -8.07
C LEU A 79 14.30 -0.77 -6.86
N CYS A 80 13.61 -1.90 -6.92
CA CYS A 80 12.72 -2.37 -5.84
C CYS A 80 13.42 -3.23 -4.80
N HIS A 81 14.70 -3.59 -5.02
CA HIS A 81 15.42 -4.57 -4.22
C HIS A 81 14.69 -5.92 -4.11
N LEU A 82 14.02 -6.36 -5.19
CA LEU A 82 13.29 -7.63 -5.21
C LEU A 82 14.24 -8.81 -5.37
N ASN A 83 14.05 -9.86 -4.56
CA ASN A 83 14.82 -11.11 -4.69
C ASN A 83 14.19 -12.06 -5.73
N VAL A 84 14.09 -11.61 -6.98
CA VAL A 84 13.43 -12.33 -8.07
C VAL A 84 14.24 -12.20 -9.36
N THR A 85 14.23 -13.23 -10.21
CA THR A 85 14.86 -13.16 -11.54
C THR A 85 13.88 -12.61 -12.59
N PRO A 86 14.36 -11.99 -13.69
CA PRO A 86 13.51 -11.63 -14.82
C PRO A 86 12.72 -12.81 -15.39
N SER A 87 13.27 -14.04 -15.31
CA SER A 87 12.59 -15.26 -15.72
C SER A 87 11.38 -15.56 -14.83
N GLY A 88 11.53 -15.49 -13.50
CA GLY A 88 10.44 -15.73 -12.56
C GLY A 88 9.25 -14.78 -12.72
N VAL A 89 9.50 -13.51 -13.06
CA VAL A 89 8.44 -12.53 -13.37
C VAL A 89 7.63 -12.94 -14.61
N VAL A 90 8.32 -13.34 -15.68
CA VAL A 90 7.67 -13.76 -16.94
C VAL A 90 6.93 -15.09 -16.74
N SER A 91 7.53 -16.03 -16.02
CA SER A 91 6.91 -17.31 -15.67
C SER A 91 5.63 -17.12 -14.86
N LEU A 92 5.64 -16.26 -13.83
CA LEU A 92 4.42 -15.96 -13.07
C LEU A 92 3.33 -15.31 -13.95
N SER A 93 3.74 -14.40 -14.84
CA SER A 93 2.82 -13.69 -15.73
C SER A 93 2.10 -14.61 -16.73
N ILE A 94 2.59 -15.84 -16.95
CA ILE A 94 1.96 -16.83 -17.83
C ILE A 94 1.28 -17.92 -17.02
N ILE A 95 1.94 -18.47 -16.00
CA ILE A 95 1.39 -19.57 -15.18
C ILE A 95 0.13 -19.12 -14.46
N LEU A 96 0.14 -17.95 -13.81
CA LEU A 96 -1.02 -17.51 -13.03
C LEU A 96 -2.26 -17.31 -13.92
N PRO A 97 -2.20 -16.59 -15.06
CA PRO A 97 -3.35 -16.51 -15.96
C PRO A 97 -3.75 -17.85 -16.56
N LEU A 98 -2.80 -18.72 -16.93
CA LEU A 98 -3.10 -20.04 -17.47
C LEU A 98 -3.85 -20.91 -16.44
N THR A 99 -3.42 -20.88 -15.17
CA THR A 99 -4.13 -21.58 -14.09
C THR A 99 -5.54 -21.03 -13.90
N ILE A 100 -5.73 -19.72 -13.96
CA ILE A 100 -7.07 -19.10 -13.86
C ILE A 100 -7.93 -19.47 -15.07
N MET A 101 -7.37 -19.53 -16.27
CA MET A 101 -8.08 -19.98 -17.47
C MET A 101 -8.56 -21.42 -17.32
N ILE A 102 -7.67 -22.34 -16.96
CA ILE A 102 -7.97 -23.77 -16.90
C ILE A 102 -8.89 -24.08 -15.71
N VAL A 103 -8.52 -23.66 -14.50
CA VAL A 103 -9.31 -23.94 -13.29
C VAL A 103 -10.61 -23.16 -13.31
N GLY A 104 -10.60 -21.90 -13.73
CA GLY A 104 -11.81 -21.08 -13.85
C GLY A 104 -12.78 -21.65 -14.88
N ALA A 105 -12.31 -22.10 -16.04
CA ALA A 105 -13.15 -22.77 -17.03
C ALA A 105 -13.72 -24.09 -16.51
N LEU A 106 -12.88 -24.95 -15.89
CA LEU A 106 -13.32 -26.25 -15.36
C LEU A 106 -14.35 -26.12 -14.25
N VAL A 107 -14.08 -25.27 -13.24
CA VAL A 107 -14.98 -25.07 -12.10
C VAL A 107 -16.30 -24.45 -12.57
N SER A 108 -16.24 -23.47 -13.47
CA SER A 108 -17.45 -22.81 -13.95
C SER A 108 -18.29 -23.72 -14.84
N PHE A 109 -17.65 -24.55 -15.67
CA PHE A 109 -18.37 -25.55 -16.45
C PHE A 109 -18.99 -26.62 -15.55
N ALA A 110 -18.28 -27.07 -14.52
CA ALA A 110 -18.78 -28.09 -13.58
C ALA A 110 -19.98 -27.61 -12.76
N ILE A 111 -20.01 -26.34 -12.33
CA ILE A 111 -21.07 -25.80 -11.46
C ILE A 111 -22.23 -25.23 -12.28
N PHE A 112 -21.93 -24.35 -13.23
CA PHE A 112 -22.97 -23.57 -13.93
C PHE A 112 -23.36 -24.16 -15.28
N GLN A 113 -22.53 -25.03 -15.87
CA GLN A 113 -22.72 -25.59 -17.22
C GLN A 113 -22.91 -24.53 -18.34
N LEU A 114 -22.51 -23.28 -18.10
CA LEU A 114 -22.62 -22.19 -19.08
C LEU A 114 -21.30 -21.98 -19.82
N LEU A 115 -21.35 -22.04 -21.15
CA LEU A 115 -20.21 -21.75 -22.04
C LEU A 115 -19.68 -20.31 -21.88
N PHE A 116 -20.54 -19.37 -21.47
CA PHE A 116 -20.15 -17.98 -21.23
C PHE A 116 -19.01 -17.87 -20.22
N PHE A 117 -19.07 -18.59 -19.09
CA PHE A 117 -18.04 -18.48 -18.06
C PHE A 117 -16.69 -19.01 -18.56
N VAL A 118 -16.71 -20.08 -19.36
CA VAL A 118 -15.49 -20.59 -19.99
C VAL A 118 -14.85 -19.50 -20.85
N VAL A 119 -15.62 -18.87 -21.74
CA VAL A 119 -15.14 -17.78 -22.59
C VAL A 119 -14.68 -16.58 -21.75
N PHE A 120 -15.41 -16.23 -20.69
CA PHE A 120 -15.06 -15.15 -19.78
C PHE A 120 -13.70 -15.38 -19.11
N PHE A 121 -13.46 -16.56 -18.54
CA PHE A 121 -12.18 -16.88 -17.90
C PHE A 121 -11.02 -16.95 -18.89
N LEU A 122 -11.27 -17.37 -20.15
CA LEU A 122 -10.28 -17.28 -21.23
C LEU A 122 -9.88 -15.83 -21.53
N PHE A 123 -10.86 -14.95 -21.74
CA PHE A 123 -10.58 -13.52 -21.96
C PHE A 123 -9.96 -12.84 -20.74
N ALA A 124 -10.44 -13.13 -19.54
CA ALA A 124 -9.89 -12.61 -18.30
C ALA A 124 -8.42 -13.04 -18.10
N GLY A 125 -8.10 -14.30 -18.40
CA GLY A 125 -6.73 -14.80 -18.40
C GLY A 125 -5.85 -14.06 -19.40
N LEU A 126 -6.30 -13.92 -20.65
CA LEU A 126 -5.56 -13.20 -21.68
C LEU A 126 -5.27 -11.74 -21.28
N LEU A 127 -6.25 -11.05 -20.71
CA LEU A 127 -6.10 -9.66 -20.24
C LEU A 127 -5.20 -9.54 -18.99
N MET A 128 -5.11 -10.58 -18.16
CA MET A 128 -4.23 -10.58 -16.99
C MET A 128 -2.75 -10.69 -17.34
N ILE A 129 -2.37 -11.30 -18.46
CA ILE A 129 -0.98 -11.44 -18.89
C ILE A 129 -0.26 -10.07 -18.97
N PRO A 130 -0.73 -9.09 -19.76
CA PRO A 130 -0.07 -7.78 -19.83
C PRO A 130 -0.16 -7.00 -18.50
N ALA A 131 -1.19 -7.24 -17.69
CA ALA A 131 -1.31 -6.62 -16.37
C ALA A 131 -0.23 -7.14 -15.41
N LEU A 132 0.02 -8.46 -15.37
CA LEU A 132 1.04 -9.08 -14.54
C LEU A 132 2.45 -8.74 -15.01
N GLN A 133 2.71 -8.67 -16.32
CA GLN A 133 4.01 -8.24 -16.83
C GLN A 133 4.37 -6.80 -16.43
N LYS A 134 3.36 -5.94 -16.26
CA LYS A 134 3.55 -4.56 -15.79
C LYS A 134 3.67 -4.44 -14.26
N THR A 135 3.52 -5.52 -13.50
CA THR A 135 3.59 -5.47 -12.03
C THR A 135 4.95 -5.00 -11.49
N PRO A 136 6.13 -5.44 -12.00
CA PRO A 136 7.40 -4.93 -11.49
C PRO A 136 7.58 -3.44 -11.80
N GLU A 137 7.14 -3.00 -12.98
CA GLU A 137 7.16 -1.59 -13.38
C GLU A 137 6.25 -0.76 -12.45
N PHE A 138 5.07 -1.26 -12.11
CA PHE A 138 4.17 -0.60 -11.17
C PHE A 138 4.78 -0.51 -9.76
N MET A 139 5.41 -1.58 -9.29
CA MET A 139 6.09 -1.62 -7.99
C MET A 139 7.27 -0.66 -7.96
N ALA A 140 8.10 -0.65 -9.02
CA ALA A 140 9.24 0.25 -9.20
C ALA A 140 8.81 1.72 -9.21
N ASN A 141 7.77 2.04 -9.98
CA ASN A 141 7.21 3.39 -9.99
C ASN A 141 6.64 3.79 -8.64
N SER A 142 6.01 2.86 -7.90
CA SER A 142 5.50 3.14 -6.56
C SER A 142 6.61 3.36 -5.54
N TRP A 143 7.74 2.65 -5.65
CA TRP A 143 8.93 2.85 -4.82
C TRP A 143 9.57 4.20 -5.14
N ARG A 144 9.79 4.47 -6.43
CA ARG A 144 10.31 5.74 -6.95
C ARG A 144 9.49 6.93 -6.47
N MET A 145 8.16 6.85 -6.58
CA MET A 145 7.25 7.90 -6.12
C MET A 145 7.36 8.14 -4.60
N LYS A 146 7.54 7.09 -3.80
CA LYS A 146 7.74 7.25 -2.35
C LYS A 146 9.07 7.91 -2.02
N ALA A 147 10.15 7.55 -2.71
CA ALA A 147 11.46 8.18 -2.56
C ALA A 147 11.41 9.65 -3.01
N SER A 148 10.80 9.93 -4.17
CA SER A 148 10.63 11.28 -4.71
C SER A 148 9.84 12.20 -3.78
N ASN A 149 8.82 11.68 -3.06
CA ASN A 149 8.11 12.44 -2.03
C ASN A 149 8.99 12.92 -0.86
N GLN A 150 10.16 12.32 -0.66
CA GLN A 150 11.10 12.64 0.42
C GLN A 150 12.29 13.46 -0.06
N MET A 151 12.43 13.72 -1.37
CA MET A 151 13.59 14.42 -1.94
C MET A 151 13.71 15.86 -1.44
N VAL A 152 12.61 16.61 -1.42
CA VAL A 152 12.58 17.97 -0.85
C VAL A 152 13.09 17.97 0.59
N GLN A 153 12.58 17.03 1.40
CA GLN A 153 12.96 16.90 2.81
C GLN A 153 14.43 16.48 2.97
N SER A 154 14.95 15.64 2.08
CA SER A 154 16.35 15.25 2.11
C SER A 154 17.29 16.43 1.82
N ILE A 155 16.97 17.26 0.82
CA ILE A 155 17.75 18.47 0.54
C ILE A 155 17.63 19.44 1.72
N PHE A 156 16.44 19.58 2.32
CA PHE A 156 16.26 20.39 3.51
C PHE A 156 17.15 19.95 4.68
N TYR A 157 17.25 18.65 4.97
CA TYR A 157 18.14 18.14 6.02
C TYR A 157 19.61 18.34 5.70
N LEU A 158 20.01 18.06 4.45
CA LEU A 158 21.38 18.29 3.98
C LEU A 158 21.75 19.76 4.17
N VAL A 159 20.92 20.68 3.70
CA VAL A 159 21.12 22.12 3.83
C VAL A 159 21.14 22.56 5.29
N THR A 160 20.20 22.09 6.10
CA THR A 160 20.12 22.46 7.52
C THR A 160 21.40 22.08 8.26
N TYR A 161 21.90 20.86 8.05
CA TYR A 161 23.17 20.42 8.62
C TYR A 161 24.37 21.22 8.05
N MET A 162 24.39 21.41 6.73
CA MET A 162 25.47 22.09 6.02
C MET A 162 25.57 23.59 6.37
N ARG A 163 24.47 24.24 6.77
CA ARG A 163 24.51 25.62 7.26
C ARG A 163 25.40 25.75 8.51
N HIS A 164 25.25 24.81 9.45
CA HIS A 164 26.01 24.79 10.70
C HIS A 164 27.43 24.25 10.52
N THR A 165 27.60 23.17 9.75
CA THR A 165 28.92 22.53 9.55
C THR A 165 29.09 22.10 8.10
N SER A 166 30.15 22.54 7.44
CA SER A 166 30.46 22.22 6.04
C SER A 166 31.06 20.82 5.87
N ASN A 167 30.29 19.77 6.20
CA ASN A 167 30.69 18.38 6.02
C ASN A 167 29.57 17.57 5.38
N LEU A 168 29.78 17.15 4.13
CA LEU A 168 28.78 16.44 3.33
C LEU A 168 28.50 15.03 3.86
N GLU A 169 29.51 14.32 4.35
CA GLU A 169 29.35 12.96 4.88
C GLU A 169 28.43 12.95 6.10
N ARG A 170 28.68 13.86 7.05
CA ARG A 170 27.83 14.02 8.22
C ARG A 170 26.46 14.59 7.87
N ALA A 171 26.36 15.44 6.84
CA ALA A 171 25.07 15.91 6.34
C ALA A 171 24.24 14.75 5.78
N ILE A 172 24.85 13.87 4.97
CA ILE A 172 24.20 12.67 4.42
C ILE A 172 23.82 11.72 5.55
N GLN A 173 24.67 11.54 6.55
CA GLN A 173 24.34 10.75 7.74
C GLN A 173 23.15 11.33 8.51
N PHE A 174 23.17 12.64 8.77
CA PHE A 174 22.06 13.33 9.42
C PHE A 174 20.75 13.14 8.64
N ALA A 175 20.78 13.32 7.33
CA ALA A 175 19.61 13.07 6.49
C ALA A 175 19.20 11.59 6.52
N ALA A 176 20.14 10.64 6.50
CA ALA A 176 19.86 9.21 6.56
C ALA A 176 19.17 8.79 7.86
N ASP A 177 19.48 9.44 8.98
CA ASP A 177 18.89 9.10 10.27
C ASP A 177 17.49 9.71 10.49
N HIS A 178 17.19 10.82 9.81
CA HIS A 178 15.90 11.54 9.97
C HIS A 178 14.93 11.31 8.80
N LEU A 179 15.36 10.64 7.73
CA LEU A 179 14.48 10.22 6.63
C LEU A 179 13.78 8.89 6.96
N GLU A 180 12.58 8.70 6.42
CA GLU A 180 11.92 7.40 6.43
C GLU A 180 12.35 6.57 5.20
N THR A 181 12.14 5.25 5.27
CA THR A 181 12.24 4.36 4.12
C THR A 181 11.27 4.81 3.01
N PRO A 182 11.72 4.95 1.75
CA PRO A 182 12.91 4.32 1.17
C PRO A 182 14.23 5.12 1.14
N LEU A 183 14.20 6.46 1.21
CA LEU A 183 15.38 7.27 0.90
C LEU A 183 16.49 7.17 1.97
N ASN A 184 16.12 6.87 3.21
CA ASN A 184 17.08 6.65 4.28
C ASN A 184 18.07 5.51 3.98
N LEU A 185 17.57 4.40 3.44
CA LEU A 185 18.37 3.24 3.06
C LEU A 185 19.33 3.58 1.93
N ASP A 186 18.87 4.39 0.98
CA ASP A 186 19.70 4.87 -0.12
C ASP A 186 20.87 5.72 0.40
N PHE A 187 20.63 6.64 1.34
CA PHE A 187 21.69 7.46 1.94
C PHE A 187 22.65 6.65 2.82
N ARG A 188 22.13 5.69 3.61
CA ARG A 188 22.97 4.73 4.34
C ARG A 188 23.84 3.91 3.39
N LYS A 189 23.32 3.55 2.21
CA LYS A 189 24.07 2.84 1.17
C LYS A 189 25.17 3.70 0.55
N ILE A 190 24.96 5.00 0.39
CA ILE A 190 26.03 5.92 -0.05
C ILE A 190 27.19 5.88 0.95
N LEU A 191 26.90 5.97 2.26
CA LEU A 191 27.91 5.88 3.32
C LEU A 191 28.60 4.50 3.32
N TRP A 192 27.81 3.44 3.28
CA TRP A 192 28.31 2.06 3.24
C TRP A 192 29.22 1.78 2.04
N ASP A 193 28.89 2.27 0.85
CA ASP A 193 29.70 2.09 -0.35
C ASP A 193 31.07 2.80 -0.22
N VAL A 194 31.17 3.85 0.60
CA VAL A 194 32.46 4.50 0.95
C VAL A 194 33.21 3.68 2.01
N GLU A 195 32.52 3.25 3.07
CA GLU A 195 33.12 2.43 4.14
C GLU A 195 33.68 1.10 3.62
N THR A 196 32.99 0.49 2.65
CA THR A 196 33.42 -0.74 1.98
C THR A 196 34.43 -0.51 0.85
N GLN A 197 34.94 0.72 0.70
CA GLN A 197 35.96 1.10 -0.28
C GLN A 197 35.56 0.85 -1.74
N LYS A 198 34.26 0.78 -2.03
CA LYS A 198 33.77 0.73 -3.41
C LYS A 198 33.95 2.09 -4.11
N PHE A 199 33.83 3.18 -3.35
CA PHE A 199 34.20 4.52 -3.79
C PHE A 199 35.23 5.12 -2.85
N SER A 200 36.13 5.96 -3.40
CA SER A 200 37.17 6.64 -2.62
C SER A 200 36.68 7.84 -1.85
N THR A 201 35.61 8.49 -2.30
CA THR A 201 35.07 9.69 -1.65
C THR A 201 33.55 9.62 -1.56
N ILE A 202 32.99 10.28 -0.54
CA ILE A 202 31.54 10.42 -0.36
C ILE A 202 30.89 11.11 -1.57
N ARG A 203 31.61 12.03 -2.19
CA ARG A 203 31.18 12.76 -3.38
C ARG A 203 30.99 11.82 -4.57
N ASP A 204 31.97 10.95 -4.83
CA ASP A 204 31.90 10.02 -5.96
C ASP A 204 30.78 8.99 -5.76
N ALA A 205 30.59 8.52 -4.51
CA ALA A 205 29.49 7.64 -4.14
C ALA A 205 28.12 8.33 -4.32
N ALA A 206 27.98 9.58 -3.88
CA ALA A 206 26.78 10.38 -4.04
C ALA A 206 26.48 10.64 -5.52
N ASN A 207 27.48 10.98 -6.34
CA ASN A 207 27.30 11.22 -7.77
C ASN A 207 26.86 9.96 -8.51
N ALA A 208 27.41 8.79 -8.17
CA ALA A 208 26.97 7.51 -8.72
C ALA A 208 25.51 7.17 -8.31
N TYR A 209 25.04 7.65 -7.17
CA TYR A 209 23.64 7.57 -6.77
C TYR A 209 22.77 8.55 -7.57
N LEU A 210 23.16 9.82 -7.66
CA LEU A 210 22.43 10.87 -8.37
C LEU A 210 22.27 10.59 -9.86
N GLU A 211 23.26 9.96 -10.50
CA GLU A 211 23.20 9.59 -11.92
C GLU A 211 21.99 8.69 -12.21
N LYS A 212 21.62 7.81 -11.27
CA LYS A 212 20.40 6.97 -11.39
C LYS A 212 19.15 7.83 -11.43
N TRP A 213 19.12 8.95 -10.72
CA TRP A 213 17.95 9.83 -10.62
C TRP A 213 17.87 10.89 -11.72
N SER A 214 18.94 11.10 -12.49
CA SER A 214 19.02 12.10 -13.57
C SER A 214 17.92 11.99 -14.62
N GLU A 215 17.45 10.78 -14.93
CA GLU A 215 16.36 10.54 -15.88
C GLU A 215 14.99 11.01 -15.36
N TRP A 216 14.77 10.97 -14.04
CA TRP A 216 13.45 11.11 -13.44
C TRP A 216 13.25 12.39 -12.63
N GLU A 217 14.28 12.85 -11.93
CA GLU A 217 14.20 13.91 -10.93
C GLU A 217 15.40 14.85 -11.09
N LYS A 218 15.41 15.63 -12.19
CA LYS A 218 16.51 16.53 -12.54
C LYS A 218 16.72 17.62 -11.49
N ASP A 219 15.64 18.18 -10.97
CA ASP A 219 15.68 19.25 -9.98
C ASP A 219 16.33 18.79 -8.66
N PHE A 220 16.13 17.51 -8.29
CA PHE A 220 16.79 16.91 -7.13
C PHE A 220 18.29 16.78 -7.35
N VAL A 221 18.70 16.28 -8.52
CA VAL A 221 20.11 16.15 -8.88
C VAL A 221 20.81 17.51 -8.89
N GLU A 222 20.21 18.51 -9.52
CA GLU A 222 20.74 19.87 -9.56
C GLU A 222 20.84 20.49 -8.16
N SER A 223 19.81 20.34 -7.33
CA SER A 223 19.80 20.82 -5.95
C SER A 223 20.90 20.16 -5.12
N PHE A 224 21.12 18.86 -5.27
CA PHE A 224 22.19 18.15 -4.58
C PHE A 224 23.57 18.65 -5.04
N HIS A 225 23.77 18.87 -6.34
CA HIS A 225 25.03 19.43 -6.85
C HIS A 225 25.27 20.88 -6.38
N LEU A 226 24.22 21.68 -6.14
CA LEU A 226 24.36 22.99 -5.52
C LEU A 226 24.83 22.88 -4.06
N VAL A 227 24.29 21.91 -3.30
CA VAL A 227 24.76 21.61 -1.93
C VAL A 227 26.23 21.16 -1.95
N GLU A 228 26.60 20.27 -2.87
CA GLU A 228 27.98 19.83 -3.07
C GLU A 228 28.91 20.99 -3.44
N SER A 229 28.48 21.85 -4.37
CA SER A 229 29.24 23.01 -4.85
C SER A 229 29.54 24.01 -3.73
N SER A 230 28.65 24.10 -2.73
CA SER A 230 28.84 24.96 -1.57
C SER A 230 30.11 24.63 -0.75
N LEU A 231 30.63 23.39 -0.86
CA LEU A 231 31.87 22.98 -0.19
C LEU A 231 33.12 23.66 -0.78
N PHE A 232 33.05 24.15 -2.01
CA PHE A 232 34.16 24.79 -2.70
C PHE A 232 34.12 26.32 -2.61
N GLU A 233 33.04 26.90 -2.08
CA GLU A 233 32.93 28.34 -1.87
C GLU A 233 33.74 28.77 -0.66
N SER A 234 34.64 29.73 -0.88
CA SER A 234 35.48 30.31 0.18
C SER A 234 34.77 31.41 0.96
N VAL A 235 33.74 32.03 0.38
CA VAL A 235 32.99 33.13 1.00
C VAL A 235 31.72 32.60 1.64
N GLU A 236 31.57 32.79 2.95
CA GLU A 236 30.44 32.25 3.72
C GLU A 236 29.08 32.74 3.23
N GLU A 237 28.95 34.02 2.85
CA GLU A 237 27.72 34.57 2.28
C GLU A 237 27.31 33.86 0.99
N ARG A 238 28.26 33.58 0.09
CA ARG A 238 28.01 32.85 -1.16
C ARG A 238 27.66 31.39 -0.91
N ARG A 239 28.36 30.76 0.04
CA ARG A 239 28.07 29.38 0.47
C ARG A 239 26.63 29.26 0.97
N LEU A 240 26.20 30.16 1.86
CA LEU A 240 24.82 30.19 2.36
C LEU A 240 23.81 30.47 1.25
N ALA A 241 24.10 31.41 0.34
CA ALA A 241 23.25 31.70 -0.80
C ALA A 241 23.12 30.50 -1.78
N LEU A 242 24.16 29.69 -1.98
CA LEU A 242 24.09 28.45 -2.75
C LEU A 242 23.21 27.39 -2.07
N LEU A 243 23.31 27.27 -0.74
CA LEU A 243 22.44 26.38 0.03
C LEU A 243 20.97 26.83 -0.05
N ASP A 244 20.70 28.13 0.06
CA ASP A 244 19.35 28.70 -0.18
C ASP A 244 18.86 28.38 -1.59
N LYS A 245 19.72 28.61 -2.59
CA LYS A 245 19.40 28.33 -3.99
C LYS A 245 19.07 26.87 -4.23
N SER A 246 19.74 25.94 -3.55
CA SER A 246 19.44 24.50 -3.65
C SER A 246 18.02 24.17 -3.16
N LEU A 247 17.53 24.85 -2.11
CA LEU A 247 16.16 24.68 -1.63
C LEU A 247 15.15 25.26 -2.61
N ASP A 248 15.44 26.44 -3.17
CA ASP A 248 14.57 27.07 -4.16
C ASP A 248 14.44 26.23 -5.43
N VAL A 249 15.52 25.62 -5.91
CA VAL A 249 15.48 24.78 -7.12
C VAL A 249 14.58 23.56 -6.92
N ILE A 250 14.75 22.82 -5.81
CA ILE A 250 13.91 21.63 -5.57
C ILE A 250 12.44 22.00 -5.29
N LEU A 251 12.18 23.11 -4.59
CA LEU A 251 10.81 23.54 -4.30
C LEU A 251 10.07 24.02 -5.55
N ASN A 252 10.70 24.86 -6.37
CA ASN A 252 10.10 25.34 -7.61
C ASN A 252 9.95 24.20 -8.63
N GLY A 253 10.96 23.36 -8.79
CA GLY A 253 10.91 22.20 -9.68
C GLY A 253 9.78 21.24 -9.32
N THR A 254 9.65 20.89 -8.03
CA THR A 254 8.54 20.03 -7.57
C THR A 254 7.17 20.68 -7.77
N TYR A 255 7.05 22.00 -7.56
CA TYR A 255 5.83 22.74 -7.83
C TYR A 255 5.45 22.71 -9.32
N GLU A 256 6.39 23.02 -10.22
CA GLU A 256 6.17 23.01 -11.67
C GLU A 256 5.81 21.61 -12.18
N ASN A 257 6.53 20.57 -11.73
CA ASN A 257 6.25 19.18 -12.08
C ASN A 257 4.83 18.77 -11.64
N MET A 258 4.41 19.18 -10.45
CA MET A 258 3.07 18.93 -9.94
C MET A 258 2.00 19.68 -10.74
N LEU A 259 2.27 20.92 -11.16
CA LEU A 259 1.38 21.72 -11.99
C LEU A 259 1.16 21.08 -13.36
N HIS A 260 2.24 20.64 -14.02
CA HIS A 260 2.17 19.91 -15.29
C HIS A 260 1.39 18.60 -15.15
N TYR A 261 1.61 17.85 -14.07
CA TYR A 261 0.84 16.65 -13.79
C TYR A 261 -0.65 16.95 -13.58
N ALA A 262 -1.00 17.98 -12.82
CA ALA A 262 -2.38 18.37 -12.57
C ALA A 262 -3.12 18.70 -13.88
N HIS A 263 -2.49 19.41 -14.80
CA HIS A 263 -3.04 19.66 -16.14
C HIS A 263 -3.16 18.38 -16.97
N GLY A 264 -2.13 17.51 -16.92
CA GLY A 264 -2.10 16.23 -17.64
C GLY A 264 -3.13 15.21 -17.16
N LEU A 265 -3.66 15.37 -15.95
CA LEU A 265 -4.68 14.48 -15.38
C LEU A 265 -6.07 14.63 -16.02
N LYS A 266 -6.36 15.73 -16.72
CA LYS A 266 -7.69 15.98 -17.29
C LYS A 266 -8.17 14.84 -18.20
N ALA A 267 -7.35 14.45 -19.19
CA ALA A 267 -7.75 13.42 -20.15
C ALA A 267 -7.91 12.02 -19.52
N PRO A 268 -6.96 11.52 -18.70
CA PRO A 268 -7.13 10.26 -17.98
C PRO A 268 -8.34 10.25 -17.04
N MET A 269 -8.63 11.36 -16.36
CA MET A 269 -9.81 11.48 -15.49
C MET A 269 -11.10 11.42 -16.29
N THR A 270 -11.17 12.09 -17.45
CA THR A 270 -12.32 11.95 -18.36
C THR A 270 -12.50 10.52 -18.82
N MET A 271 -11.42 9.81 -19.22
CA MET A 271 -11.50 8.39 -19.59
C MET A 271 -12.06 7.54 -18.46
N LEU A 272 -11.57 7.74 -17.23
CA LEU A 272 -12.04 7.00 -16.06
C LEU A 272 -13.52 7.30 -15.77
N HIS A 273 -13.94 8.56 -15.91
CA HIS A 273 -15.35 8.96 -15.78
C HIS A 273 -16.24 8.32 -16.86
N MET A 274 -15.79 8.33 -18.12
CA MET A 274 -16.51 7.71 -19.23
C MET A 274 -16.71 6.21 -19.00
N LEU A 275 -15.65 5.50 -18.61
CA LEU A 275 -15.69 4.05 -18.37
C LEU A 275 -16.44 3.69 -17.08
N GLY A 276 -16.22 4.44 -16.00
CA GLY A 276 -16.70 4.10 -14.67
C GLY A 276 -18.10 4.60 -14.32
N ILE A 277 -18.59 5.64 -15.01
CA ILE A 277 -19.89 6.27 -14.71
C ILE A 277 -20.79 6.24 -15.94
N ILE A 278 -20.34 6.80 -17.07
CA ILE A 278 -21.20 6.96 -18.24
C ILE A 278 -21.54 5.61 -18.89
N LEU A 279 -20.55 4.73 -19.09
CA LEU A 279 -20.78 3.41 -19.69
C LEU A 279 -21.79 2.56 -18.87
N PRO A 280 -21.70 2.47 -17.53
CA PRO A 280 -22.75 1.86 -16.70
C PRO A 280 -24.14 2.47 -16.87
N ILE A 281 -24.25 3.80 -16.84
CA ILE A 281 -25.54 4.49 -16.97
C ILE A 281 -26.17 4.20 -18.33
N LEU A 282 -25.37 4.32 -19.40
CA LEU A 282 -25.81 4.06 -20.77
C LEU A 282 -26.17 2.58 -20.94
N GLY A 283 -25.40 1.69 -20.31
CA GLY A 283 -25.68 0.26 -20.20
C GLY A 283 -27.03 -0.04 -19.56
N LEU A 284 -27.32 0.59 -18.41
CA LEU A 284 -28.61 0.47 -17.72
C LEU A 284 -29.79 0.98 -18.57
N VAL A 285 -29.59 2.06 -19.32
CA VAL A 285 -30.62 2.60 -20.23
C VAL A 285 -30.89 1.67 -21.42
N ILE A 286 -29.85 1.02 -21.95
CA ILE A 286 -29.95 0.10 -23.09
C ILE A 286 -30.42 -1.30 -22.64
N LEU A 287 -30.25 -1.66 -21.37
CA LEU A 287 -30.53 -3.01 -20.85
C LEU A 287 -31.95 -3.52 -21.15
N PRO A 288 -33.03 -2.74 -21.02
CA PRO A 288 -34.37 -3.18 -21.41
C PRO A 288 -34.47 -3.56 -22.90
N LEU A 289 -33.79 -2.83 -23.78
CA LEU A 289 -33.73 -3.14 -25.22
C LEU A 289 -32.98 -4.46 -25.43
N VAL A 290 -31.80 -4.60 -24.82
CA VAL A 290 -30.96 -5.81 -24.91
C VAL A 290 -31.74 -7.03 -24.43
N VAL A 291 -32.40 -6.96 -23.27
CA VAL A 291 -33.20 -8.06 -22.72
C VAL A 291 -34.40 -8.35 -23.62
N SER A 292 -35.08 -7.33 -24.17
CA SER A 292 -36.22 -7.51 -25.06
C SER A 292 -35.83 -8.12 -26.43
N PHE A 293 -34.61 -7.86 -26.93
CA PHE A 293 -34.15 -8.37 -28.23
C PHE A 293 -33.36 -9.69 -28.13
N LEU A 294 -32.70 -9.96 -27.00
CA LEU A 294 -32.02 -11.25 -26.70
C LEU A 294 -32.93 -12.25 -25.97
N GLY A 295 -34.24 -11.99 -25.88
CA GLY A 295 -35.24 -12.74 -25.10
C GLY A 295 -35.50 -14.20 -25.50
N SER A 296 -34.58 -14.87 -26.19
CA SER A 296 -34.60 -16.31 -26.45
C SER A 296 -33.90 -17.15 -25.38
N GLY A 297 -33.30 -16.54 -24.35
CA GLY A 297 -32.60 -17.23 -23.25
C GLY A 297 -33.30 -17.09 -21.89
N ASP A 298 -33.00 -18.01 -20.97
CA ASP A 298 -33.49 -18.00 -19.58
C ASP A 298 -33.10 -16.66 -18.88
N PRO A 299 -34.06 -15.89 -18.34
CA PRO A 299 -33.82 -14.63 -17.63
C PRO A 299 -32.73 -14.72 -16.54
N PHE A 300 -32.59 -15.89 -15.89
CA PHE A 300 -31.59 -16.11 -14.86
C PHE A 300 -30.16 -16.05 -15.43
N THR A 301 -29.94 -16.64 -16.60
CA THR A 301 -28.62 -16.63 -17.27
C THR A 301 -28.20 -15.23 -17.72
N THR A 302 -29.13 -14.46 -18.26
CA THR A 302 -28.90 -13.07 -18.67
C THR A 302 -28.53 -12.20 -17.46
N THR A 303 -29.20 -12.41 -16.32
CA THR A 303 -28.89 -11.73 -15.06
C THR A 303 -27.47 -12.02 -14.59
N ILE A 304 -27.02 -13.29 -14.68
CA ILE A 304 -25.66 -13.67 -14.32
C ILE A 304 -24.62 -12.99 -15.22
N TYR A 305 -24.85 -12.93 -16.53
CA TYR A 305 -23.92 -12.28 -17.47
C TYR A 305 -23.76 -10.79 -17.20
N ILE A 306 -24.89 -10.10 -16.97
CA ILE A 306 -24.90 -8.67 -16.63
C ILE A 306 -24.21 -8.45 -15.28
N SER A 307 -24.50 -9.27 -14.27
CA SER A 307 -23.88 -9.15 -12.95
C SER A 307 -22.36 -9.30 -13.02
N MET A 308 -21.84 -10.30 -13.74
CA MET A 308 -20.38 -10.46 -13.89
C MET A 308 -19.73 -9.27 -14.59
N LEU A 309 -20.31 -8.78 -15.69
CA LEU A 309 -19.74 -7.68 -16.46
C LEU A 309 -19.72 -6.36 -15.67
N TYR A 310 -20.86 -6.00 -15.05
CA TYR A 310 -21.01 -4.71 -14.38
C TYR A 310 -20.52 -4.71 -12.94
N ASN A 311 -20.71 -5.79 -12.17
CA ASN A 311 -20.32 -5.82 -10.75
C ASN A 311 -18.88 -6.28 -10.53
N VAL A 312 -18.28 -7.02 -11.48
CA VAL A 312 -16.91 -7.55 -11.34
C VAL A 312 -15.96 -6.90 -12.34
N SER A 313 -16.18 -7.09 -13.65
CA SER A 313 -15.21 -6.66 -14.66
C SER A 313 -14.99 -5.15 -14.70
N LEU A 314 -16.07 -4.37 -14.67
CA LEU A 314 -15.98 -2.91 -14.76
C LEU A 314 -15.30 -2.28 -13.54
N PRO A 315 -15.66 -2.60 -12.27
CA PRO A 315 -14.94 -2.10 -11.10
C PRO A 315 -13.47 -2.49 -11.09
N VAL A 316 -13.11 -3.72 -11.51
CA VAL A 316 -11.71 -4.15 -11.62
C VAL A 316 -10.96 -3.32 -12.67
N GLY A 317 -11.57 -3.10 -13.84
CA GLY A 317 -11.00 -2.27 -14.90
C GLY A 317 -10.79 -0.81 -14.47
N VAL A 318 -11.81 -0.21 -13.84
CA VAL A 318 -11.75 1.16 -13.30
C VAL A 318 -10.70 1.26 -12.20
N TYR A 319 -10.62 0.28 -11.29
CA TYR A 319 -9.61 0.23 -10.25
C TYR A 319 -8.19 0.16 -10.83
N TYR A 320 -7.97 -0.72 -11.82
CA TYR A 320 -6.67 -0.87 -12.50
C TYR A 320 -6.24 0.42 -13.21
N LEU A 321 -7.15 1.05 -13.96
CA LEU A 321 -6.87 2.32 -14.63
C LEU A 321 -6.60 3.44 -13.61
N GLY A 322 -7.43 3.56 -12.57
CA GLY A 322 -7.25 4.53 -11.50
C GLY A 322 -5.89 4.38 -10.82
N ARG A 323 -5.49 3.13 -10.50
CA ARG A 323 -4.16 2.85 -9.96
C ARG A 323 -3.03 3.25 -10.90
N THR A 324 -3.17 2.98 -12.20
CA THR A 324 -2.18 3.32 -13.23
C THR A 324 -2.03 4.83 -13.40
N ILE A 325 -3.12 5.60 -13.29
CA ILE A 325 -3.11 7.07 -13.34
C ILE A 325 -2.41 7.64 -12.10
N LEU A 326 -2.71 7.10 -10.92
CA LEU A 326 -2.13 7.57 -9.65
C LEU A 326 -0.64 7.24 -9.52
N SER A 327 -0.15 6.14 -10.11
CA SER A 327 1.28 5.78 -10.06
C SER A 327 2.19 6.69 -10.88
N LYS A 328 1.62 7.63 -11.66
CA LYS A 328 2.37 8.62 -12.44
C LYS A 328 2.51 9.97 -11.74
N ARG A 329 1.98 10.11 -10.52
CA ARG A 329 2.07 11.34 -9.74
C ARG A 329 3.55 11.70 -9.47
N PRO A 330 3.99 12.94 -9.75
CA PRO A 330 5.29 13.44 -9.32
C PRO A 330 5.46 13.36 -7.80
N GLY A 331 6.71 13.32 -7.35
CA GLY A 331 6.99 13.47 -5.93
C GLY A 331 6.52 14.83 -5.43
N GLY A 332 5.92 14.83 -4.25
CA GLY A 332 5.67 16.04 -3.48
C GLY A 332 5.61 15.68 -2.01
N TYR A 333 5.36 16.66 -1.14
CA TYR A 333 5.20 16.38 0.29
C TYR A 333 4.02 15.42 0.51
N GLY A 334 4.32 14.13 0.58
CA GLY A 334 3.35 13.06 0.77
C GLY A 334 3.08 12.94 2.24
N ALA A 335 1.87 13.31 2.69
CA ALA A 335 1.45 13.11 4.07
C ALA A 335 1.81 11.68 4.50
N ALA A 336 2.65 11.57 5.54
CA ALA A 336 3.03 10.31 6.13
C ALA A 336 1.80 9.42 6.35
N ASP A 337 1.91 8.12 6.06
CA ASP A 337 0.90 7.19 6.55
C ASP A 337 1.11 6.95 8.05
N ILE A 338 0.63 7.90 8.85
CA ILE A 338 0.64 7.89 10.32
C ILE A 338 0.01 6.59 10.87
N SER A 339 -0.88 5.96 10.08
CA SER A 339 -1.62 4.76 10.48
C SER A 339 -0.72 3.56 10.79
N LYS A 340 0.52 3.52 10.28
CA LYS A 340 1.46 2.40 10.48
C LYS A 340 2.33 2.54 11.72
N LYS A 341 2.41 3.72 12.34
CA LYS A 341 3.23 3.95 13.54
C LYS A 341 2.67 3.16 14.72
N ALA A 342 3.56 2.60 15.55
CA ALA A 342 3.21 1.68 16.63
C ALA A 342 2.16 2.27 17.61
N GLY A 343 2.29 3.57 17.95
CA GLY A 343 1.34 4.28 18.81
C GLY A 343 -0.07 4.43 18.22
N VAL A 344 -0.20 4.48 16.88
CA VAL A 344 -1.47 4.71 16.18
C VAL A 344 -2.15 3.41 15.76
N LYS A 345 -1.39 2.31 15.67
CA LYS A 345 -1.93 0.97 15.39
C LYS A 345 -2.96 0.55 16.45
N GLU A 346 -2.71 0.89 17.71
CA GLU A 346 -3.64 0.64 18.83
C GLU A 346 -4.93 1.47 18.72
N ALA A 347 -4.84 2.70 18.18
CA ALA A 347 -5.99 3.59 18.02
C ALA A 347 -6.99 3.11 16.95
N ARG A 348 -6.61 2.12 16.12
CA ARG A 348 -7.51 1.48 15.14
C ARG A 348 -8.61 0.65 15.80
N ASN A 349 -8.41 0.22 17.05
CA ASN A 349 -9.42 -0.54 17.78
C ASN A 349 -10.45 0.42 18.40
N VAL A 350 -11.70 -0.04 18.48
CA VAL A 350 -12.76 0.73 19.13
C VAL A 350 -12.58 0.59 20.64
N ALA A 351 -12.34 1.71 21.31
CA ALA A 351 -12.33 1.82 22.74
C ALA A 351 -13.78 2.01 23.23
N ILE A 352 -14.35 0.99 23.84
CA ILE A 352 -15.68 1.07 24.46
C ILE A 352 -15.45 1.25 25.97
N PRO A 353 -15.73 2.43 26.54
CA PRO A 353 -15.66 2.62 27.98
C PRO A 353 -16.86 1.91 28.61
N LEU A 354 -16.62 0.78 29.29
CA LEU A 354 -17.65 0.12 30.13
C LEU A 354 -17.72 0.80 31.52
N SER A 355 -16.63 1.40 31.98
CA SER A 355 -16.52 2.16 33.23
C SER A 355 -15.36 3.19 33.15
N LYS A 356 -15.26 4.13 34.11
CA LYS A 356 -14.15 5.11 34.21
C LYS A 356 -12.76 4.46 34.25
N ALA A 357 -12.67 3.20 34.67
CA ALA A 357 -11.41 2.46 34.79
C ALA A 357 -11.23 1.31 33.78
N PHE A 358 -12.28 0.91 33.05
CA PHE A 358 -12.22 -0.27 32.17
C PHE A 358 -12.67 0.07 30.75
N VAL A 359 -11.71 0.03 29.82
CA VAL A 359 -11.90 0.31 28.40
C VAL A 359 -11.53 -0.94 27.62
N ILE A 360 -12.53 -1.57 27.00
CA ILE A 360 -12.30 -2.74 26.15
C ILE A 360 -11.94 -2.23 24.75
N ARG A 361 -10.83 -2.74 24.20
CA ARG A 361 -10.40 -2.47 22.82
C ARG A 361 -10.89 -3.60 21.93
N VAL A 362 -11.99 -3.37 21.21
CA VAL A 362 -12.58 -4.36 20.31
C VAL A 362 -12.14 -4.08 18.87
N ASN A 363 -11.79 -5.13 18.13
CA ASN A 363 -11.52 -5.03 16.71
C ASN A 363 -12.83 -4.67 15.96
N PRO A 364 -12.87 -3.61 15.12
CA PRO A 364 -14.03 -3.26 14.30
C PRO A 364 -14.64 -4.41 13.48
N LEU A 365 -13.85 -5.45 13.20
CA LEU A 365 -14.28 -6.65 12.49
C LEU A 365 -15.49 -7.33 13.15
N TYR A 366 -15.55 -7.39 14.49
CA TYR A 366 -16.66 -8.06 15.18
C TYR A 366 -17.99 -7.36 14.95
N PHE A 367 -18.01 -6.03 14.93
CA PHE A 367 -19.22 -5.24 14.62
C PHE A 367 -19.68 -5.46 13.17
N SER A 368 -18.73 -5.50 12.24
CA SER A 368 -18.99 -5.75 10.82
C SER A 368 -19.56 -7.15 10.59
N ILE A 369 -18.98 -8.18 11.22
CA ILE A 369 -19.47 -9.56 11.14
C ILE A 369 -20.88 -9.67 11.74
N MET A 370 -21.12 -9.05 12.90
CA MET A 370 -22.43 -9.07 13.54
C MET A 370 -23.53 -8.48 12.63
N ILE A 371 -23.26 -7.32 12.00
CA ILE A 371 -24.19 -6.70 11.05
C ILE A 371 -24.48 -7.66 9.89
N VAL A 372 -23.43 -8.27 9.30
CA VAL A 372 -23.57 -9.22 8.18
C VAL A 372 -24.44 -10.39 8.58
N ILE A 373 -24.15 -11.06 9.70
CA ILE A 373 -24.90 -12.23 10.17
C ILE A 373 -26.37 -11.87 10.35
N VAL A 374 -26.68 -10.76 11.03
CA VAL A 374 -28.06 -10.32 11.26
C VAL A 374 -28.77 -10.06 9.92
N THR A 375 -28.13 -9.33 9.01
CA THR A 375 -28.74 -9.02 7.70
C THR A 375 -28.86 -10.22 6.78
N ILE A 376 -27.97 -11.21 6.88
CA ILE A 376 -28.07 -12.48 6.17
C ILE A 376 -29.26 -13.29 6.69
N ILE A 377 -29.41 -13.40 8.02
CA ILE A 377 -30.54 -14.13 8.62
C ILE A 377 -31.87 -13.50 8.20
N ILE A 378 -31.97 -12.17 8.24
CA ILE A 378 -33.20 -11.47 7.84
C ILE A 378 -33.41 -11.56 6.32
N GLY A 379 -32.37 -11.35 5.51
CA GLY A 379 -32.47 -11.37 4.05
C GLY A 379 -32.78 -12.74 3.46
N LEU A 380 -32.25 -13.82 4.07
CA LEU A 380 -32.54 -15.20 3.68
C LEU A 380 -33.78 -15.77 4.38
N SER A 381 -34.44 -15.00 5.25
CA SER A 381 -35.62 -15.47 5.98
C SER A 381 -36.73 -16.03 5.07
N PRO A 382 -37.04 -15.48 3.87
CA PRO A 382 -38.01 -16.09 2.97
C PRO A 382 -37.64 -17.52 2.58
N LEU A 383 -36.37 -17.75 2.21
CA LEU A 383 -35.89 -19.07 1.82
C LEU A 383 -35.91 -20.04 3.01
N LEU A 384 -35.54 -19.55 4.21
CA LEU A 384 -35.60 -20.36 5.43
C LEU A 384 -37.06 -20.75 5.76
N PHE A 385 -38.00 -19.81 5.70
CA PHE A 385 -39.41 -20.11 5.98
C PHE A 385 -39.99 -21.13 5.02
N HIS A 386 -39.71 -21.02 3.72
CA HIS A 386 -40.15 -21.99 2.73
C HIS A 386 -39.60 -23.41 2.97
N THR A 387 -38.38 -23.53 3.53
CA THR A 387 -37.83 -24.86 3.89
C THR A 387 -38.45 -25.49 5.14
N PHE A 388 -39.02 -24.68 6.05
CA PHE A 388 -39.64 -25.18 7.28
C PHE A 388 -41.15 -25.38 7.14
N ASP A 389 -41.83 -24.50 6.40
CA ASP A 389 -43.24 -24.59 6.06
C ASP A 389 -43.46 -24.03 4.64
N PRO A 390 -43.57 -24.91 3.62
CA PRO A 390 -43.77 -24.51 2.24
C PRO A 390 -45.05 -23.72 1.99
N ASN A 391 -46.05 -23.78 2.89
CA ASN A 391 -47.33 -23.06 2.76
C ASN A 391 -47.35 -21.73 3.51
N PHE A 392 -46.25 -21.35 4.16
CA PHE A 392 -46.19 -20.12 4.94
C PHE A 392 -46.13 -18.90 4.02
N ASP A 393 -47.25 -18.16 3.94
CA ASP A 393 -47.29 -16.85 3.32
C ASP A 393 -48.06 -15.85 4.19
N ILE A 394 -47.67 -14.59 4.10
CA ILE A 394 -48.31 -13.50 4.81
C ILE A 394 -49.20 -12.77 3.78
N PRO A 395 -50.54 -12.81 3.91
CA PRO A 395 -51.42 -12.15 2.96
C PRO A 395 -51.19 -10.63 2.99
N PHE A 396 -51.00 -10.02 1.82
CA PHE A 396 -50.72 -8.60 1.64
C PHE A 396 -51.76 -7.96 0.69
N GLY A 397 -52.93 -7.65 1.23
CA GLY A 397 -54.08 -7.18 0.44
C GLY A 397 -54.88 -8.32 -0.19
N GLU A 398 -55.83 -8.00 -1.08
CA GLU A 398 -56.76 -9.00 -1.66
C GLU A 398 -56.13 -9.89 -2.74
N ASN A 399 -55.06 -9.44 -3.42
CA ASN A 399 -54.49 -10.12 -4.60
C ASN A 399 -52.95 -10.25 -4.57
N ALA A 400 -52.29 -9.98 -3.44
CA ALA A 400 -50.83 -10.10 -3.35
C ALA A 400 -50.40 -10.81 -2.06
N ALA A 401 -49.40 -11.66 -2.21
CA ALA A 401 -48.72 -12.34 -1.12
C ALA A 401 -47.42 -11.60 -0.76
N PHE A 402 -46.98 -11.67 0.50
CA PHE A 402 -45.75 -11.00 0.94
C PHE A 402 -44.50 -11.72 0.43
N LEU A 403 -44.51 -13.05 0.41
CA LEU A 403 -43.39 -13.88 -0.07
C LEU A 403 -43.62 -14.38 -1.51
N ASP A 404 -44.88 -14.71 -1.85
CA ASP A 404 -45.37 -15.06 -3.19
C ASP A 404 -44.48 -16.07 -3.93
N TYR A 405 -44.75 -17.35 -3.69
CA TYR A 405 -44.10 -18.46 -4.37
C TYR A 405 -44.98 -18.96 -5.51
N ILE A 406 -44.43 -19.01 -6.72
CA ILE A 406 -45.20 -19.27 -7.93
C ILE A 406 -44.88 -20.68 -8.43
N CYS A 407 -45.92 -21.40 -8.87
CA CYS A 407 -45.73 -22.68 -9.53
C CYS A 407 -45.05 -22.49 -10.90
N PRO A 408 -43.97 -23.22 -11.20
CA PRO A 408 -43.31 -23.10 -12.49
C PRO A 408 -44.25 -23.53 -13.63
N PRO A 409 -44.14 -22.90 -14.83
CA PRO A 409 -44.91 -23.30 -15.99
C PRO A 409 -44.51 -24.73 -16.43
N CYS A 410 -45.50 -25.57 -16.76
CA CYS A 410 -45.23 -26.95 -17.19
C CYS A 410 -44.51 -27.00 -18.53
N ALA A 411 -43.36 -27.67 -18.56
CA ALA A 411 -42.73 -28.14 -19.79
C ALA A 411 -43.33 -29.50 -20.22
N GLU A 412 -43.24 -29.83 -21.51
CA GLU A 412 -43.67 -31.15 -22.03
C GLU A 412 -42.93 -32.28 -21.30
N GLY A 413 -43.66 -33.18 -20.64
CA GLY A 413 -43.11 -34.33 -19.90
C GLY A 413 -42.92 -34.15 -18.39
N ALA A 414 -43.35 -33.02 -17.82
CA ALA A 414 -43.30 -32.80 -16.37
C ALA A 414 -44.27 -33.74 -15.60
N ALA A 415 -43.85 -34.20 -14.42
CA ALA A 415 -44.65 -35.07 -13.57
C ALA A 415 -45.90 -34.33 -13.02
N ALA A 416 -47.01 -35.05 -12.88
CA ALA A 416 -48.23 -34.47 -12.32
C ALA A 416 -47.97 -33.92 -10.90
N GLY A 417 -48.30 -32.65 -10.68
CA GLY A 417 -48.12 -31.97 -9.38
C GLY A 417 -46.81 -31.18 -9.22
N THR A 418 -45.89 -31.19 -10.19
CA THR A 418 -44.62 -30.41 -10.13
C THR A 418 -44.67 -29.07 -10.88
N CYS A 419 -45.79 -28.75 -11.54
CA CYS A 419 -45.94 -27.55 -12.36
C CYS A 419 -47.44 -27.25 -12.61
N GLY A 420 -47.78 -26.03 -13.03
CA GLY A 420 -49.16 -25.62 -13.36
C GLY A 420 -50.00 -25.10 -12.17
N GLU A 421 -51.27 -24.77 -12.42
CA GLU A 421 -52.21 -24.32 -11.38
C GLU A 421 -52.45 -25.44 -10.36
N GLY A 422 -52.02 -25.24 -9.10
CA GLY A 422 -52.17 -26.22 -8.01
C GLY A 422 -50.99 -27.18 -7.82
N CYS A 423 -49.75 -26.75 -8.11
CA CYS A 423 -48.54 -27.54 -7.82
C CYS A 423 -48.37 -27.85 -6.32
N SER A 424 -47.65 -28.92 -6.01
CA SER A 424 -47.28 -29.28 -4.63
C SER A 424 -46.50 -28.12 -3.98
N PRO A 425 -46.70 -27.81 -2.69
CA PRO A 425 -45.97 -26.75 -1.99
C PRO A 425 -44.44 -26.88 -2.11
N ASP A 426 -43.93 -28.11 -2.18
CA ASP A 426 -42.50 -28.41 -2.34
C ASP A 426 -41.93 -28.06 -3.72
N SER A 427 -42.79 -27.82 -4.71
CA SER A 427 -42.41 -27.57 -6.11
C SER A 427 -42.57 -26.10 -6.53
N GLN A 428 -42.98 -25.24 -5.59
CA GLN A 428 -43.08 -23.81 -5.85
C GLN A 428 -41.68 -23.20 -5.97
N VAL A 429 -41.53 -22.27 -6.92
CA VAL A 429 -40.27 -21.55 -7.16
C VAL A 429 -40.53 -20.09 -6.84
N GLY A 430 -39.65 -19.48 -6.05
CA GLY A 430 -39.86 -18.15 -5.51
C GLY A 430 -38.95 -17.95 -4.31
N PRO A 431 -38.78 -16.71 -3.81
CA PRO A 431 -39.88 -15.78 -3.60
C PRO A 431 -39.90 -14.59 -4.58
N TYR A 432 -41.08 -14.25 -5.10
CA TYR A 432 -41.29 -13.12 -6.02
C TYR A 432 -42.10 -11.97 -5.40
N GLY A 433 -42.55 -12.14 -4.16
CA GLY A 433 -43.36 -11.17 -3.45
C GLY A 433 -42.62 -9.86 -3.16
N ILE A 434 -43.40 -8.79 -2.97
CA ILE A 434 -42.88 -7.45 -2.65
C ILE A 434 -42.04 -7.50 -1.36
N GLY A 435 -42.48 -8.27 -0.36
CA GLY A 435 -41.77 -8.43 0.90
C GLY A 435 -40.40 -9.09 0.74
N ALA A 436 -40.33 -10.15 -0.05
CA ALA A 436 -39.07 -10.82 -0.37
C ALA A 436 -38.11 -9.91 -1.14
N SER A 437 -38.62 -9.10 -2.07
CA SER A 437 -37.80 -8.11 -2.79
C SER A 437 -37.18 -7.07 -1.82
N MET A 438 -37.94 -6.59 -0.83
CA MET A 438 -37.44 -5.67 0.21
C MET A 438 -36.40 -6.32 1.12
N LEU A 439 -36.59 -7.59 1.48
CA LEU A 439 -35.63 -8.36 2.28
C LEU A 439 -34.32 -8.61 1.51
N SER A 440 -34.40 -8.81 0.19
CA SER A 440 -33.21 -8.90 -0.67
C SER A 440 -32.41 -7.60 -0.71
N LEU A 441 -33.08 -6.44 -0.70
CA LEU A 441 -32.42 -5.13 -0.61
C LEU A 441 -31.70 -4.96 0.73
N LEU A 442 -32.29 -5.44 1.83
CA LEU A 442 -31.68 -5.41 3.14
C LEU A 442 -30.42 -6.27 3.23
N LEU A 443 -30.37 -7.40 2.53
CA LEU A 443 -29.16 -8.22 2.41
C LEU A 443 -28.02 -7.43 1.75
N ILE A 444 -28.28 -6.82 0.59
CA ILE A 444 -27.28 -6.04 -0.15
C ILE A 444 -26.84 -4.81 0.66
N ALA A 445 -27.80 -4.07 1.23
CA ALA A 445 -27.53 -2.92 2.09
C ALA A 445 -26.75 -3.32 3.36
N GLY A 446 -27.01 -4.49 3.92
CA GLY A 446 -26.32 -5.03 5.08
C GLY A 446 -24.84 -5.29 4.84
N ILE A 447 -24.51 -5.90 3.70
CA ILE A 447 -23.12 -6.11 3.27
C ILE A 447 -22.43 -4.75 3.08
N GLY A 448 -23.08 -3.81 2.38
CA GLY A 448 -22.53 -2.46 2.18
C GLY A 448 -22.32 -1.70 3.50
N ALA A 449 -23.30 -1.72 4.39
CA ALA A 449 -23.23 -1.09 5.71
C ALA A 449 -22.14 -1.70 6.58
N SER A 450 -21.96 -3.02 6.53
CA SER A 450 -20.90 -3.72 7.26
C SER A 450 -19.50 -3.26 6.85
N ILE A 451 -19.23 -3.22 5.54
CA ILE A 451 -17.96 -2.72 5.00
C ILE A 451 -17.76 -1.25 5.39
N GLY A 452 -18.81 -0.44 5.28
CA GLY A 452 -18.79 0.98 5.66
C GLY A 452 -18.48 1.19 7.15
N VAL A 453 -19.14 0.45 8.04
CA VAL A 453 -18.93 0.50 9.49
C VAL A 453 -17.52 0.07 9.85
N TYR A 454 -17.01 -1.00 9.25
CA TYR A 454 -15.64 -1.47 9.46
C TYR A 454 -14.62 -0.37 9.19
N TYR A 455 -14.67 0.25 8.00
CA TYR A 455 -13.72 1.30 7.64
C TYR A 455 -13.92 2.58 8.45
N ARG A 456 -15.17 2.95 8.76
CA ARG A 456 -15.48 4.14 9.57
C ARG A 456 -14.94 4.01 10.99
N LEU A 457 -15.19 2.88 11.66
CA LEU A 457 -14.71 2.65 13.03
C LEU A 457 -13.18 2.57 13.09
N ARG A 458 -12.55 1.89 12.12
CA ARG A 458 -11.10 1.76 12.03
C ARG A 458 -10.39 3.10 11.78
N SER A 459 -11.00 4.00 11.01
CA SER A 459 -10.38 5.27 10.60
C SER A 459 -10.66 6.43 11.54
N LYS A 460 -11.81 6.46 12.23
CA LYS A 460 -12.26 7.61 13.04
C LYS A 460 -11.20 8.14 14.02
N ASN A 461 -10.61 7.27 14.82
CA ASN A 461 -9.60 7.65 15.81
C ASN A 461 -8.28 8.08 15.15
N VAL A 462 -7.87 7.37 14.09
CA VAL A 462 -6.66 7.69 13.33
C VAL A 462 -6.78 9.05 12.66
N VAL A 463 -7.94 9.38 12.08
CA VAL A 463 -8.23 10.69 11.48
C VAL A 463 -8.21 11.78 12.55
N LYS A 464 -8.76 11.51 13.75
CA LYS A 464 -8.70 12.47 14.86
C LYS A 464 -7.26 12.79 15.27
N ILE A 465 -6.40 11.78 15.42
CA ILE A 465 -4.98 11.97 15.71
C ILE A 465 -4.31 12.75 14.59
N ARG A 466 -4.54 12.36 13.33
CA ARG A 466 -3.97 13.03 12.15
C ARG A 466 -4.35 14.52 12.10
N ASN A 467 -5.61 14.87 12.33
CA ASN A 467 -6.04 16.27 12.29
C ASN A 467 -5.37 17.08 13.41
N ARG A 468 -5.27 16.51 14.62
CA ARG A 468 -4.58 17.15 15.73
C ARG A 468 -3.08 17.32 15.49
N THR A 469 -2.44 16.36 14.82
CA THR A 469 -1.05 16.47 14.36
C THR A 469 -0.90 17.59 13.34
N LYS A 470 -1.84 17.76 12.39
CA LYS A 470 -1.80 18.86 11.42
C LYS A 470 -1.92 20.23 12.09
N GLU A 471 -2.89 20.37 13.01
CA GLU A 471 -3.04 21.58 13.81
C GLU A 471 -1.75 21.89 14.58
N LEU A 472 -1.10 20.86 15.14
CA LEU A 472 0.20 21.01 15.79
C LEU A 472 1.27 21.48 14.81
N GLU A 473 1.39 20.87 13.62
CA GLU A 473 2.36 21.27 12.58
C GLU A 473 2.17 22.73 12.14
N ASP A 474 0.92 23.18 11.97
CA ASP A 474 0.57 24.56 11.60
C ASP A 474 0.97 25.56 12.71
N GLU A 475 0.76 25.19 13.98
CA GLU A 475 1.13 26.01 15.15
C GLU A 475 2.63 25.91 15.50
N PHE A 476 3.34 24.89 15.02
CA PHE A 476 4.64 24.48 15.53
C PHE A 476 5.71 25.57 15.37
N SER A 477 5.69 26.30 14.26
CA SER A 477 6.62 27.42 14.01
C SER A 477 6.51 28.50 15.09
N SER A 478 5.27 28.84 15.49
CA SER A 478 5.04 29.79 16.58
C SER A 478 5.53 29.24 17.92
N ALA A 479 5.33 27.94 18.15
CA ALA A 479 5.79 27.27 19.36
C ALA A 479 7.32 27.24 19.47
N LEU A 480 8.01 26.94 18.37
CA LEU A 480 9.47 26.99 18.29
C LEU A 480 10.01 28.40 18.45
N PHE A 481 9.35 29.42 17.91
CA PHE A 481 9.73 30.81 18.13
C PHE A 481 9.66 31.18 19.61
N GLN A 482 8.56 30.81 20.29
CA GLN A 482 8.42 31.02 21.74
C GLN A 482 9.49 30.26 22.52
N LEU A 483 9.76 29.01 22.15
CA LEU A 483 10.82 28.21 22.77
C LEU A 483 12.20 28.84 22.58
N GLY A 484 12.51 29.29 21.36
CA GLY A 484 13.76 29.95 21.01
C GLY A 484 13.98 31.23 21.82
N ASN A 485 12.94 32.07 21.98
CA ASN A 485 13.02 33.25 22.83
C ASN A 485 13.34 32.88 24.29
N ARG A 486 12.72 31.82 24.84
CA ARG A 486 12.97 31.39 26.22
C ARG A 486 14.35 30.81 26.43
N LEU A 487 14.87 30.06 25.46
CA LEU A 487 16.26 29.59 25.48
C LEU A 487 17.23 30.77 25.35
N GLY A 488 16.91 31.77 24.52
CA GLY A 488 17.66 33.02 24.39
C GLY A 488 17.69 33.87 25.66
N ASP A 489 16.63 33.81 26.47
CA ASP A 489 16.57 34.42 27.82
C ASP A 489 17.52 33.71 28.84
N GLY A 490 18.21 32.65 28.43
CA GLY A 490 19.11 31.87 29.28
C GLY A 490 18.42 30.82 30.17
N LEU A 491 17.13 30.52 29.91
CA LEU A 491 16.41 29.50 30.65
C LEU A 491 16.88 28.09 30.22
N PRO A 492 17.08 27.16 31.17
CA PRO A 492 17.26 25.74 30.86
C PRO A 492 16.09 25.20 30.03
N ALA A 493 16.38 24.25 29.13
CA ALA A 493 15.40 23.75 28.17
C ALA A 493 14.16 23.16 28.85
N GLU A 494 14.31 22.49 29.98
CA GLU A 494 13.21 21.90 30.76
C GLU A 494 12.24 22.97 31.27
N ILE A 495 12.77 24.10 31.74
CA ILE A 495 11.98 25.24 32.22
C ILE A 495 11.35 25.98 31.05
N ALA A 496 12.07 26.13 29.94
CA ALA A 496 11.57 26.73 28.72
C ALA A 496 10.36 25.95 28.18
N PHE A 497 10.42 24.61 28.14
CA PHE A 497 9.31 23.74 27.74
C PHE A 497 8.08 23.92 28.63
N SER A 498 8.26 23.99 29.95
CA SER A 498 7.17 24.26 30.88
C SER A 498 6.52 25.62 30.64
N LYS A 499 7.32 26.66 30.37
CA LYS A 499 6.82 28.01 30.10
C LYS A 499 6.08 28.11 28.78
N VAL A 500 6.56 27.43 27.73
CA VAL A 500 5.88 27.35 26.43
C VAL A 500 4.56 26.60 26.57
N ALA A 501 4.53 25.46 27.28
CA ALA A 501 3.30 24.72 27.56
C ALA A 501 2.24 25.58 28.28
N ALA A 502 2.66 26.40 29.24
CA ALA A 502 1.77 27.32 29.96
C ALA A 502 1.29 28.49 29.11
N THR A 503 2.16 29.03 28.24
CA THR A 503 1.85 30.18 27.38
C THR A 503 0.91 29.79 26.24
N MET A 504 1.08 28.59 25.68
CA MET A 504 0.25 28.07 24.58
C MET A 504 -0.93 27.23 25.07
N ARG A 505 -1.38 27.43 26.31
CA ARG A 505 -2.46 26.63 26.90
C ARG A 505 -3.75 26.77 26.09
N GLY A 506 -4.35 25.64 25.72
CA GLY A 506 -5.55 25.59 24.89
C GLY A 506 -5.26 25.38 23.39
N SER A 507 -4.00 25.41 22.99
CA SER A 507 -3.56 25.04 21.65
C SER A 507 -3.05 23.59 21.60
N THR A 508 -2.96 23.03 20.40
CA THR A 508 -2.43 21.66 20.22
C THR A 508 -0.93 21.59 20.52
N SER A 509 -0.19 22.64 20.19
CA SER A 509 1.21 22.83 20.62
C SER A 509 1.35 22.86 22.13
N GLY A 510 0.50 23.62 22.84
CA GLY A 510 0.51 23.63 24.30
C GLY A 510 0.30 22.24 24.91
N ASP A 511 -0.61 21.44 24.35
CA ASP A 511 -0.82 20.06 24.77
C ASP A 511 0.41 19.17 24.51
N PHE A 512 1.09 19.33 23.36
CA PHE A 512 2.33 18.62 23.04
C PHE A 512 3.45 18.94 24.05
N PHE A 513 3.72 20.23 24.28
CA PHE A 513 4.73 20.67 25.25
C PHE A 513 4.36 20.27 26.69
N ASN A 514 3.07 20.23 27.03
CA ASN A 514 2.59 19.76 28.34
C ASN A 514 2.79 18.25 28.54
N VAL A 515 2.74 17.44 27.49
CA VAL A 515 3.08 16.00 27.57
C VAL A 515 4.58 15.84 27.80
N ALA A 516 5.41 16.56 27.03
CA ALA A 516 6.87 16.55 27.21
C ALA A 516 7.27 17.03 28.62
N GLU A 517 6.70 18.15 29.09
CA GLU A 517 6.92 18.69 30.43
C GLU A 517 6.56 17.67 31.52
N LYS A 518 5.42 17.00 31.43
CA LYS A 518 5.04 15.96 32.40
C LYS A 518 6.00 14.78 32.40
N ASN A 519 6.51 14.38 31.25
CA ASN A 519 7.49 13.31 31.17
C ASN A 519 8.81 13.73 31.84
N ILE A 520 9.24 14.98 31.66
CA ILE A 520 10.43 15.52 32.33
C ILE A 520 10.20 15.58 33.85
N THR A 521 9.10 16.20 34.30
CA THR A 521 8.89 16.48 35.74
C THR A 521 8.40 15.28 36.54
N LYS A 522 7.59 14.39 35.97
CA LYS A 522 7.02 13.23 36.69
C LYS A 522 7.81 11.95 36.48
N LEU A 523 8.43 11.76 35.31
CA LEU A 523 9.18 10.54 34.99
C LEU A 523 10.70 10.73 35.07
N GLY A 524 11.17 11.97 35.30
CA GLY A 524 12.60 12.28 35.37
C GLY A 524 13.34 12.07 34.06
N MET A 525 12.62 12.15 32.93
CA MET A 525 13.19 11.89 31.61
C MET A 525 14.00 13.09 31.12
N GLY A 526 15.11 12.83 30.41
CA GLY A 526 15.80 13.85 29.65
C GLY A 526 14.95 14.41 28.51
N LEU A 527 15.31 15.58 27.98
CA LEU A 527 14.52 16.28 26.95
C LEU A 527 14.23 15.39 25.73
N GLU A 528 15.26 14.75 25.18
CA GLU A 528 15.13 13.85 24.03
C GLU A 528 14.20 12.67 24.32
N GLN A 529 14.37 12.00 25.47
CA GLN A 529 13.50 10.90 25.89
C GLN A 529 12.05 11.35 26.11
N SER A 530 11.84 12.54 26.67
CA SER A 530 10.50 13.09 26.91
C SER A 530 9.70 13.29 25.61
N LEU A 531 10.40 13.51 24.50
CA LEU A 531 9.85 13.74 23.17
C LEU A 531 9.72 12.43 22.38
N PHE A 532 10.79 11.63 22.33
CA PHE A 532 10.94 10.53 21.37
C PHE A 532 10.89 9.12 21.97
N ASP A 533 10.69 8.98 23.29
CA ASP A 533 10.59 7.64 23.90
C ASP A 533 9.46 6.81 23.24
N PRO A 534 9.73 5.56 22.80
CA PRO A 534 8.74 4.73 22.11
C PRO A 534 7.47 4.43 22.90
N LYS A 535 7.53 4.49 24.24
CA LYS A 535 6.42 4.16 25.14
C LYS A 535 5.69 5.40 25.61
N VAL A 536 6.39 6.47 25.99
CA VAL A 536 5.75 7.62 26.64
C VAL A 536 6.03 8.98 25.98
N GLY A 537 6.87 9.03 24.95
CA GLY A 537 7.25 10.28 24.28
C GLY A 537 6.05 11.08 23.75
N ALA A 538 6.16 12.41 23.75
CA ALA A 538 5.12 13.31 23.27
C ALA A 538 4.71 13.03 21.81
N VAL A 539 5.68 12.64 20.98
CA VAL A 539 5.48 12.27 19.56
C VAL A 539 4.57 11.05 19.39
N ARG A 540 4.46 10.16 20.38
CA ARG A 540 3.50 9.04 20.34
C ARG A 540 2.05 9.53 20.25
N SER A 541 1.74 10.61 20.96
CA SER A 541 0.40 11.22 20.99
C SER A 541 0.17 12.15 19.80
N PHE A 542 1.25 12.74 19.29
CA PHE A 542 1.26 13.65 18.14
C PHE A 542 2.30 13.19 17.12
N PRO A 543 1.99 12.15 16.34
CA PRO A 543 2.94 11.57 15.39
C PRO A 543 3.13 12.50 14.19
N SER A 544 4.00 13.50 14.33
CA SER A 544 4.43 14.40 13.26
C SER A 544 5.81 14.01 12.75
N LYS A 545 6.02 14.10 11.44
CA LYS A 545 7.34 13.94 10.84
C LYS A 545 8.20 15.19 10.95
N VAL A 546 7.56 16.37 10.92
CA VAL A 546 8.25 17.67 11.00
C VAL A 546 8.83 17.89 12.40
N ILE A 547 8.32 17.19 13.40
CA ILE A 547 8.78 17.30 14.79
C ILE A 547 9.80 16.20 15.13
N GLU A 548 9.70 15.03 14.50
CA GLU A 548 10.74 13.99 14.56
C GLU A 548 12.01 14.37 13.79
N SER A 549 11.88 15.31 12.86
CA SER A 549 12.98 15.85 12.06
C SER A 549 13.70 16.99 12.74
#